data_AF-A0A2E2N6W5-F1
#
_entry.id   AF-A0A2E2N6W5-F1
#
_cell.length_a   1.000
_cell.length_b   1.000
_cell.length_c   1.000
_cell.angle_alpha   90.00
_cell.angle_beta   90.00
_cell.angle_gamma   90.00
#
_symmetry.space_group_name_H-M   'P 1'
#
loop_
_entity.id
_entity.type
_entity.pdbx_description
1 polymer ?
#
loop_
_entity_poly.entity_id
_entity_poly.type
_entity_poly.pdbx_seq_one_letter_code
_entity_poly.pdbx_strand_id
1 'polypeptide(L)'
;MSLLGWLTVPAFLALAVVVVAFREHRLAQRYEREDLLGIVHLPSLLQMRRLVRELASGLITNDQFELGFATAAARIEVGSPDEEVLWRVYDFCWMFYDDLHEHRLRGRHALTAEARRAFARCVLLLGTDRPASLMSGSNSGHRQSHWPFADEDAYRDALRRPPYLAGSRAEIA
;
A
#
# COMPACT_ATOMS: atom_id res chain seq x y z
N MET A 1 49.87 -0.65 -17.40
CA MET A 1 48.96 -1.29 -16.42
C MET A 1 47.87 -0.29 -16.10
N SER A 2 46.65 -0.56 -16.57
CA SER A 2 45.50 0.35 -16.53
C SER A 2 44.95 0.57 -15.11
N LEU A 3 44.70 1.83 -14.76
CA LEU A 3 43.82 2.23 -13.66
C LEU A 3 42.55 2.84 -14.28
N LEU A 4 41.56 1.99 -14.55
CA LEU A 4 40.22 2.40 -14.98
C LEU A 4 39.24 1.32 -14.53
N GLY A 5 38.59 1.59 -13.41
CA GLY A 5 37.50 0.79 -12.85
C GLY A 5 36.98 1.52 -11.63
N TRP A 6 35.68 1.40 -11.34
CA TRP A 6 34.97 2.01 -10.20
C TRP A 6 34.47 3.45 -10.40
N LEU A 7 33.50 3.64 -11.30
CA LEU A 7 32.56 4.77 -11.25
C LEU A 7 31.20 4.36 -11.84
N THR A 8 30.45 3.47 -11.18
CA THR A 8 29.06 3.17 -11.62
C THR A 8 28.11 2.77 -10.48
N VAL A 9 28.10 3.43 -9.32
CA VAL A 9 26.93 3.38 -8.40
C VAL A 9 26.59 4.66 -7.58
N PRO A 10 26.75 5.94 -8.02
CA PRO A 10 26.24 7.08 -7.22
C PRO A 10 24.89 7.65 -7.70
N ALA A 11 24.54 7.52 -8.98
CA ALA A 11 23.41 8.26 -9.55
C ALA A 11 22.03 7.75 -9.11
N PHE A 12 21.86 6.44 -8.97
CA PHE A 12 20.58 5.83 -8.57
C PHE A 12 20.22 6.10 -7.10
N LEU A 13 21.22 6.05 -6.21
CA LEU A 13 21.03 6.39 -4.79
C LEU A 13 20.74 7.89 -4.60
N ALA A 14 21.43 8.75 -5.34
CA ALA A 14 21.18 10.19 -5.28
C ALA A 14 19.78 10.55 -5.78
N LEU A 15 19.31 9.93 -6.87
CA LEU A 15 17.96 10.16 -7.39
C LEU A 15 16.89 9.66 -6.41
N ALA A 16 17.07 8.47 -5.82
CA ALA A 16 16.15 7.95 -4.81
C ALA A 16 16.06 8.87 -3.58
N VAL A 17 17.19 9.38 -3.09
CA VAL A 17 17.22 10.33 -1.96
C VAL A 17 16.53 11.65 -2.30
N VAL A 18 16.73 12.18 -3.51
CA VAL A 18 16.07 13.42 -3.95
C VAL A 18 14.57 13.24 -4.14
N VAL A 19 14.13 12.11 -4.70
CA VAL A 19 12.70 11.78 -4.84
C VAL A 19 12.05 11.61 -3.47
N VAL A 20 12.71 10.93 -2.53
CA VAL A 20 12.25 10.80 -1.14
C VAL A 20 12.20 12.16 -0.44
N ALA A 21 13.24 13.00 -0.55
CA ALA A 21 13.25 14.31 0.09
C ALA A 21 12.20 15.27 -0.49
N PHE A 22 11.98 15.24 -1.80
CA PHE A 22 10.94 16.03 -2.46
C PHE A 22 9.53 15.52 -2.13
N ARG A 23 9.39 14.20 -1.91
CA ARG A 23 8.18 13.54 -1.41
C ARG A 23 7.83 14.01 0.00
N GLU A 24 8.79 13.98 0.93
CA GLU A 24 8.58 14.48 2.31
C GLU A 24 8.17 15.96 2.33
N HIS A 25 8.81 16.80 1.52
CA HIS A 25 8.47 18.23 1.45
C HIS A 25 7.07 18.49 0.87
N ARG A 26 6.64 17.76 -0.16
CA ARG A 26 5.28 17.91 -0.72
C ARG A 26 4.20 17.36 0.21
N LEU A 27 4.48 16.31 0.96
CA LEU A 27 3.57 15.74 1.95
C LEU A 27 3.38 16.67 3.15
N ALA A 28 4.46 17.27 3.68
CA ALA A 28 4.39 18.22 4.79
C ALA A 28 3.50 19.44 4.47
N GLN A 29 3.62 20.00 3.25
CA GLN A 29 2.82 21.16 2.84
C GLN A 29 1.33 20.84 2.62
N ARG A 30 0.97 19.58 2.37
CA ARG A 30 -0.43 19.16 2.21
C ARG A 30 -1.06 18.72 3.53
N TYR A 31 -0.26 18.19 4.46
CA TYR A 31 -0.70 17.76 5.79
C TYR A 31 -1.32 18.92 6.61
N GLU A 32 -0.73 20.12 6.53
CA GLU A 32 -1.25 21.32 7.22
C GLU A 32 -2.64 21.77 6.73
N ARG A 33 -3.09 21.33 5.54
CA ARG A 33 -4.30 21.84 4.91
C ARG A 33 -5.55 20.96 5.12
N GLU A 34 -5.38 19.69 5.50
CA GLU A 34 -6.46 18.69 5.51
C GLU A 34 -6.96 18.24 6.88
N ASP A 35 -6.38 18.74 7.98
CA ASP A 35 -6.90 18.55 9.36
C ASP A 35 -8.34 19.10 9.54
N LEU A 36 -8.88 19.77 8.51
CA LEU A 36 -10.21 20.39 8.47
C LEU A 36 -11.32 19.51 7.86
N LEU A 37 -11.05 18.32 7.32
CA LEU A 37 -12.02 17.59 6.48
C LEU A 37 -12.73 16.36 7.09
N GLY A 38 -12.70 16.16 8.41
CA GLY A 38 -13.63 15.23 9.07
C GLY A 38 -13.49 13.76 8.64
N ILE A 39 -12.26 13.29 8.46
CA ILE A 39 -11.96 11.90 8.10
C ILE A 39 -12.32 11.00 9.29
N VAL A 40 -13.32 10.13 9.12
CA VAL A 40 -13.66 9.05 10.07
C VAL A 40 -12.40 8.27 10.45
N HIS A 41 -12.04 8.28 11.73
CA HIS A 41 -10.85 7.60 12.26
C HIS A 41 -11.06 6.08 12.29
N LEU A 42 -10.58 5.39 11.26
CA LEU A 42 -10.48 3.93 11.23
C LEU A 42 -9.09 3.49 11.72
N PRO A 43 -8.95 2.29 12.32
CA PRO A 43 -7.64 1.65 12.50
C PRO A 43 -6.79 1.68 11.22
N SER A 44 -5.47 1.86 11.31
CA SER A 44 -4.59 2.17 10.16
C SER A 44 -4.71 1.16 9.01
N LEU A 45 -4.81 -0.13 9.29
CA LEU A 45 -4.97 -1.18 8.26
C LEU A 45 -6.33 -1.10 7.56
N LEU A 46 -7.40 -0.73 8.27
CA LEU A 46 -8.73 -0.51 7.68
C LEU A 46 -8.75 0.76 6.83
N GLN A 47 -8.05 1.81 7.25
CA GLN A 47 -7.83 3.00 6.42
C GLN A 47 -7.07 2.63 5.13
N MET A 48 -5.96 1.90 5.24
CA MET A 48 -5.20 1.43 4.07
C MET A 48 -6.06 0.57 3.15
N ARG A 49 -6.86 -0.35 3.70
CA ARG A 49 -7.78 -1.19 2.92
C ARG A 49 -8.77 -0.37 2.10
N ARG A 50 -9.29 0.72 2.68
CA ARG A 50 -10.17 1.66 1.98
C ARG A 50 -9.41 2.35 0.85
N LEU A 51 -8.24 2.91 1.13
CA LEU A 51 -7.40 3.62 0.15
C LEU A 51 -7.02 2.72 -1.04
N VAL A 52 -6.57 1.49 -0.78
CA VAL A 52 -6.22 0.51 -1.83
C VAL A 52 -7.41 0.22 -2.74
N ARG A 53 -8.62 0.09 -2.16
CA ARG A 53 -9.85 -0.15 -2.93
C ARG A 53 -10.23 1.06 -3.78
N GLU A 54 -10.15 2.25 -3.19
CA GLU A 54 -10.46 3.49 -3.88
C GLU A 54 -9.47 3.75 -5.02
N LEU A 55 -8.17 3.55 -4.78
CA LEU A 55 -7.12 3.68 -5.80
C LEU A 55 -7.33 2.68 -6.94
N ALA A 56 -7.53 1.39 -6.64
CA ALA A 56 -7.74 0.33 -7.64
C ALA A 56 -8.99 0.55 -8.50
N SER A 57 -10.00 1.22 -7.93
CA SER A 57 -11.21 1.61 -8.65
C SER A 57 -11.05 2.90 -9.44
N GLY A 58 -9.98 3.67 -9.20
CA GLY A 58 -9.76 5.02 -9.75
C GLY A 58 -10.64 6.10 -9.11
N LEU A 59 -11.21 5.85 -7.93
CA LEU A 59 -11.99 6.82 -7.14
C LEU A 59 -11.12 7.87 -6.45
N ILE A 60 -9.85 7.57 -6.21
CA ILE A 60 -8.84 8.55 -5.79
C ILE A 60 -7.66 8.57 -6.77
N THR A 61 -6.87 9.64 -6.72
CA THR A 61 -5.59 9.75 -7.42
C THR A 61 -4.46 9.08 -6.63
N ASN A 62 -3.31 8.85 -7.28
CA ASN A 62 -2.09 8.43 -6.58
C ASN A 62 -1.67 9.41 -5.48
N ASP A 63 -1.74 10.72 -5.74
CA ASP A 63 -1.45 11.76 -4.74
C ASP A 63 -2.39 11.68 -3.51
N GLN A 64 -3.70 11.51 -3.75
CA GLN A 64 -4.68 11.33 -2.68
C GLN A 64 -4.43 10.05 -1.88
N PHE A 65 -3.98 8.98 -2.54
CA PHE A 65 -3.58 7.76 -1.86
C PHE A 65 -2.33 7.98 -0.99
N GLU A 66 -1.30 8.66 -1.50
CA GLU A 66 -0.07 8.92 -0.72
C GLU A 66 -0.35 9.72 0.54
N LEU A 67 -1.20 10.74 0.42
CA LEU A 67 -1.61 11.53 1.56
C LEU A 67 -2.39 10.69 2.57
N GLY A 68 -3.36 9.91 2.10
CA GLY A 68 -4.11 8.99 2.95
C GLY A 68 -3.22 7.93 3.63
N PHE A 69 -2.20 7.44 2.93
CA PHE A 69 -1.22 6.51 3.47
C PHE A 69 -0.40 7.17 4.59
N ALA A 70 0.11 8.38 4.38
CA ALA A 70 0.85 9.11 5.40
C ALA A 70 0.03 9.28 6.69
N THR A 71 -1.26 9.59 6.55
CA THR A 71 -2.18 9.66 7.71
C THR A 71 -2.40 8.29 8.39
N ALA A 72 -2.41 7.19 7.64
CA ALA A 72 -2.53 5.85 8.20
C ALA A 72 -1.24 5.41 8.92
N ALA A 73 -0.08 5.68 8.32
CA ALA A 73 1.24 5.37 8.85
C ALA A 73 1.56 6.20 10.11
N ALA A 74 1.16 7.47 10.17
CA ALA A 74 1.37 8.32 11.36
C ALA A 74 0.68 7.80 12.64
N ARG A 75 -0.25 6.84 12.51
CA ARG A 75 -1.01 6.27 13.64
C ARG A 75 -0.57 4.87 14.03
N ILE A 76 0.35 4.25 13.28
CA ILE A 76 0.81 2.90 13.58
C ILE A 76 1.95 2.94 14.59
N GLU A 77 2.01 1.92 15.44
CA GLU A 77 3.16 1.74 16.33
C GLU A 77 4.40 1.39 15.48
N VAL A 78 5.45 2.21 15.63
CA VAL A 78 6.72 2.01 14.95
C VAL A 78 7.38 0.72 15.44
N GLY A 79 7.80 -0.13 14.50
CA GLY A 79 8.35 -1.46 14.74
C GLY A 79 7.30 -2.56 14.88
N SER A 80 6.01 -2.23 14.79
CA SER A 80 4.95 -3.25 14.87
C SER A 80 4.89 -4.11 13.60
N PRO A 81 4.42 -5.38 13.70
CA PRO A 81 4.22 -6.22 12.50
C PRO A 81 3.24 -5.61 11.48
N ASP A 82 2.28 -4.81 11.94
CA ASP A 82 1.31 -4.15 11.05
C ASP A 82 1.93 -2.97 10.27
N GLU A 83 3.01 -2.37 10.78
CA GLU A 83 3.80 -1.38 10.04
C GLU A 83 4.40 -2.02 8.78
N GLU A 84 4.98 -3.21 8.90
CA GLU A 84 5.52 -3.94 7.75
C GLU A 84 4.42 -4.20 6.71
N VAL A 85 3.22 -4.61 7.15
CA VAL A 85 2.08 -4.83 6.26
C VAL A 85 1.72 -3.55 5.50
N LEU A 86 1.62 -2.41 6.20
CA LEU A 86 1.30 -1.13 5.57
C LEU A 86 2.31 -0.77 4.49
N TRP A 87 3.60 -0.78 4.81
CA TRP A 87 4.65 -0.38 3.88
C TRP A 87 4.75 -1.29 2.67
N ARG A 88 4.55 -2.59 2.86
CA ARG A 88 4.63 -3.53 1.72
C ARG A 88 3.46 -3.41 0.77
N VAL A 89 2.25 -3.14 1.28
CA VAL A 89 1.12 -2.85 0.40
C VAL A 89 1.29 -1.48 -0.27
N TYR A 90 1.87 -0.50 0.43
CA TYR A 90 2.21 0.79 -0.15
C TYR A 90 3.20 0.65 -1.32
N ASP A 91 4.32 -0.03 -1.11
CA ASP A 91 5.34 -0.27 -2.13
C ASP A 91 4.76 -0.92 -3.37
N PHE A 92 3.85 -1.89 -3.20
CA PHE A 92 3.15 -2.51 -4.30
C PHE A 92 2.27 -1.52 -5.07
N CYS A 93 1.51 -0.67 -4.38
CA CYS A 93 0.65 0.33 -5.03
C CYS A 93 1.48 1.36 -5.80
N TRP A 94 2.62 1.76 -5.24
CA TRP A 94 3.53 2.73 -5.83
C TRP A 94 4.08 2.29 -7.19
N MET A 95 4.25 0.97 -7.43
CA MET A 95 4.66 0.43 -8.74
C MET A 95 3.69 0.75 -9.90
N PHE A 96 2.50 1.28 -9.62
CA PHE A 96 1.50 1.67 -10.61
C PHE A 96 1.41 3.17 -10.82
N TYR A 97 2.34 3.94 -10.23
CA TYR A 97 2.32 5.39 -10.33
C TYR A 97 3.05 5.90 -11.57
N ASP A 98 2.74 7.15 -11.90
CA ASP A 98 3.55 8.06 -12.69
C ASP A 98 4.00 9.14 -11.71
N ASP A 99 5.27 9.09 -11.29
CA ASP A 99 5.82 10.01 -10.28
C ASP A 99 5.78 11.49 -10.70
N LEU A 100 5.60 11.75 -12.00
CA LEU A 100 5.57 13.10 -12.54
C LEU A 100 4.17 13.69 -12.59
N HIS A 101 3.12 12.85 -12.51
CA HIS A 101 1.75 13.29 -12.71
C HIS A 101 0.78 12.68 -11.71
N GLU A 102 -0.05 13.55 -11.14
CA GLU A 102 -1.26 13.10 -10.46
C GLU A 102 -2.21 12.44 -11.47
N HIS A 103 -2.62 11.21 -11.18
CA HIS A 103 -3.50 10.45 -12.07
C HIS A 103 -4.34 9.42 -11.29
N ARG A 104 -5.36 8.89 -11.96
CA ARG A 104 -6.21 7.80 -11.48
C ARG A 104 -5.86 6.54 -12.25
N LEU A 105 -6.01 5.36 -11.64
CA LEU A 105 -5.77 4.06 -12.29
C LEU A 105 -6.89 3.68 -13.28
N ARG A 106 -7.13 4.54 -14.28
CA ARG A 106 -8.13 4.43 -15.35
C ARG A 106 -7.53 4.95 -16.66
N GLY A 107 -8.21 4.67 -17.78
CA GLY A 107 -7.75 5.10 -19.10
C GLY A 107 -6.36 4.56 -19.41
N ARG A 108 -5.41 5.45 -19.75
CA ARG A 108 -4.02 5.07 -20.05
C ARG A 108 -3.26 4.47 -18.85
N HIS A 109 -3.72 4.72 -17.62
CA HIS A 109 -3.15 4.17 -16.38
C HIS A 109 -4.02 3.02 -15.82
N ALA A 110 -4.92 2.44 -16.62
CA ALA A 110 -5.80 1.39 -16.15
C ALA A 110 -5.00 0.14 -15.72
N LEU A 111 -5.41 -0.45 -14.59
CA LEU A 111 -4.86 -1.72 -14.13
C LEU A 111 -5.15 -2.85 -15.12
N THR A 112 -4.15 -3.69 -15.35
CA THR A 112 -4.33 -4.99 -16.01
C THR A 112 -5.21 -5.91 -15.15
N ALA A 113 -5.75 -6.98 -15.76
CA ALA A 113 -6.52 -7.98 -15.03
C ALA A 113 -5.71 -8.64 -13.91
N GLU A 114 -4.42 -8.90 -14.16
CA GLU A 114 -3.50 -9.46 -13.16
C GLU A 114 -3.27 -8.50 -11.99
N ALA A 115 -2.96 -7.24 -12.28
CA ALA A 115 -2.76 -6.22 -11.26
C ALA A 115 -4.04 -6.02 -10.42
N ARG A 116 -5.22 -5.97 -11.05
CA ARG A 116 -6.50 -5.89 -10.34
C ARG A 116 -6.70 -7.04 -9.35
N ARG A 117 -6.29 -8.27 -9.71
CA ARG A 117 -6.34 -9.42 -8.79
C ARG A 117 -5.37 -9.24 -7.62
N ALA A 118 -4.16 -8.75 -7.86
CA ALA A 118 -3.21 -8.45 -6.78
C ALA A 118 -3.74 -7.37 -5.83
N PHE A 119 -4.30 -6.27 -6.33
CA PHE A 119 -4.99 -5.26 -5.51
C PHE A 119 -6.14 -5.87 -4.69
N ALA A 120 -6.96 -6.74 -5.28
CA ALA A 120 -8.04 -7.41 -4.56
C ALA A 120 -7.52 -8.30 -3.41
N ARG A 121 -6.39 -9.00 -3.61
CA ARG A 121 -5.75 -9.79 -2.54
C ARG A 121 -5.14 -8.90 -1.45
N CYS A 122 -4.58 -7.74 -1.77
CA CYS A 122 -4.18 -6.75 -0.76
C CYS A 122 -5.38 -6.28 0.07
N VAL A 123 -6.51 -5.97 -0.57
CA VAL A 123 -7.76 -5.59 0.13
C VAL A 123 -8.28 -6.72 1.03
N LEU A 124 -8.11 -7.98 0.61
CA LEU A 124 -8.47 -9.14 1.42
C LEU A 124 -7.54 -9.26 2.63
N LEU A 125 -6.21 -9.24 2.42
CA LEU A 125 -5.21 -9.35 3.48
C LEU A 125 -5.43 -8.29 4.57
N LEU A 126 -5.56 -7.02 4.17
CA LEU A 126 -5.77 -5.89 5.08
C LEU A 126 -7.11 -5.96 5.84
N GLY A 127 -8.02 -6.84 5.43
CA GLY A 127 -9.27 -7.09 6.15
C GLY A 127 -9.20 -8.27 7.13
N THR A 128 -8.10 -9.02 7.16
CA THR A 128 -7.93 -10.14 8.10
C THR A 128 -7.60 -9.64 9.51
N ASP A 129 -7.80 -10.52 10.49
CA ASP A 129 -7.49 -10.31 11.91
C ASP A 129 -5.98 -10.37 12.21
N ARG A 130 -5.18 -10.97 11.32
CA ARG A 130 -3.75 -11.25 11.54
C ARG A 130 -2.90 -11.09 10.27
N PRO A 131 -2.95 -9.92 9.61
CA PRO A 131 -2.34 -9.74 8.29
C PRO A 131 -0.84 -9.98 8.28
N ALA A 132 -0.11 -9.55 9.32
CA ALA A 132 1.34 -9.76 9.41
C ALA A 132 1.72 -11.25 9.39
N SER A 133 0.93 -12.11 10.05
CA SER A 133 1.18 -13.56 10.08
C SER A 133 0.88 -14.25 8.74
N LEU A 134 0.05 -13.64 7.90
CA LEU A 134 -0.38 -14.20 6.62
C LEU A 134 0.44 -13.64 5.45
N MET A 135 1.22 -12.58 5.67
CA MET A 135 1.93 -11.88 4.61
C MET A 135 3.19 -12.62 4.19
N SER A 136 3.48 -12.61 2.88
CA SER A 136 4.73 -13.13 2.35
C SER A 136 5.93 -12.30 2.80
N GLY A 137 7.03 -12.97 3.16
CA GLY A 137 8.31 -12.33 3.43
C GLY A 137 8.95 -11.63 2.21
N SER A 138 8.45 -11.83 0.98
CA SER A 138 9.03 -11.24 -0.25
C SER A 138 8.07 -10.37 -1.09
N ASN A 139 8.56 -9.21 -1.59
CA ASN A 139 7.84 -8.33 -2.51
C ASN A 139 8.06 -8.70 -3.99
N SER A 140 8.96 -9.64 -4.29
CA SER A 140 9.21 -10.11 -5.66
C SER A 140 8.08 -11.01 -6.22
N GLY A 141 7.09 -11.33 -5.39
CA GLY A 141 6.04 -12.31 -5.69
C GLY A 141 4.72 -11.79 -6.25
N HIS A 142 4.55 -10.50 -6.58
CA HIS A 142 3.22 -9.98 -7.00
C HIS A 142 2.61 -10.66 -8.24
N ARG A 143 3.44 -11.32 -9.07
CA ARG A 143 3.02 -12.18 -10.19
C ARG A 143 2.55 -13.58 -9.77
N GLN A 144 2.81 -13.98 -8.54
CA GLN A 144 2.31 -15.23 -7.98
C GLN A 144 0.79 -15.13 -7.77
N SER A 145 0.10 -16.26 -7.91
CA SER A 145 -1.36 -16.34 -7.83
C SER A 145 -1.94 -15.95 -6.46
N HIS A 146 -1.12 -15.96 -5.41
CA HIS A 146 -1.52 -15.78 -4.02
C HIS A 146 -0.85 -14.59 -3.30
N TRP A 147 0.16 -13.92 -3.87
CA TRP A 147 0.74 -12.73 -3.23
C TRP A 147 -0.34 -11.64 -3.00
N PRO A 148 -0.43 -10.97 -1.83
CA PRO A 148 0.60 -10.80 -0.80
C PRO A 148 0.62 -11.87 0.30
N PHE A 149 -0.13 -12.96 0.16
CA PHE A 149 -0.10 -14.03 1.14
C PHE A 149 1.20 -14.83 1.07
N ALA A 150 1.62 -15.39 2.21
CA ALA A 150 2.86 -16.16 2.35
C ALA A 150 2.89 -17.40 1.46
N ASP A 151 1.74 -18.07 1.35
CA ASP A 151 1.53 -19.23 0.52
C ASP A 151 0.06 -19.31 0.05
N GLU A 152 -0.24 -20.33 -0.76
CA GLU A 152 -1.58 -20.55 -1.29
C GLU A 152 -2.60 -20.95 -0.20
N ASP A 153 -2.17 -21.64 0.86
CA ASP A 153 -3.06 -22.09 1.92
C ASP A 153 -3.50 -20.93 2.81
N ALA A 154 -2.60 -20.00 3.12
CA ALA A 154 -2.90 -18.73 3.79
C ALA A 154 -3.91 -17.89 2.98
N TYR A 155 -3.74 -17.82 1.66
CA TYR A 155 -4.69 -17.14 0.79
C TYR A 155 -6.07 -17.82 0.80
N ARG A 156 -6.10 -19.16 0.68
CA ARG A 156 -7.35 -19.94 0.75
C ARG A 156 -8.04 -19.81 2.10
N ASP A 157 -7.29 -19.73 3.19
CA ASP A 157 -7.84 -19.51 4.53
C ASP A 157 -8.50 -18.14 4.65
N ALA A 158 -7.84 -17.09 4.17
CA ALA A 158 -8.39 -15.74 4.13
C ALA A 158 -9.68 -15.65 3.30
N LEU A 159 -9.78 -16.42 2.20
CA LEU A 159 -11.01 -16.51 1.39
C LEU A 159 -12.17 -17.17 2.15
N ARG A 160 -11.89 -18.12 3.05
CA ARG A 160 -12.92 -18.83 3.84
C ARG A 160 -13.47 -17.99 4.99
N ARG A 161 -12.72 -16.99 5.44
CA ARG A 161 -13.10 -16.08 6.52
C ARG A 161 -13.23 -14.65 5.97
N PRO A 162 -14.17 -14.40 5.03
CA PRO A 162 -14.28 -13.08 4.45
C PRO A 162 -14.57 -12.06 5.56
N PRO A 163 -13.84 -10.93 5.60
CA PRO A 163 -13.96 -9.90 6.65
C PRO A 163 -15.36 -9.30 6.83
N TYR A 164 -16.31 -9.67 5.95
CA TYR A 164 -17.65 -9.12 5.85
C TYR A 164 -18.72 -9.95 6.57
N LEU A 165 -18.35 -11.03 7.27
CA LEU A 165 -19.30 -11.86 8.05
C LEU A 165 -18.92 -12.02 9.53
N ALA A 166 -17.85 -11.39 10.00
CA ALA A 166 -17.52 -11.28 11.42
C ALA A 166 -18.12 -10.01 12.04
N GLY A 167 -19.36 -9.66 11.66
CA GLY A 167 -20.23 -8.94 12.57
C GLY A 167 -20.57 -9.94 13.67
N SER A 168 -19.84 -9.90 14.77
CA SER A 168 -20.13 -10.77 15.89
C SER A 168 -21.60 -10.56 16.28
N ARG A 169 -22.32 -11.66 16.46
CA ARG A 169 -23.70 -11.69 16.96
C ARG A 169 -23.83 -11.10 18.39
N ALA A 170 -22.76 -10.53 18.94
CA ALA A 170 -22.66 -9.92 20.26
C ALA A 170 -22.97 -8.41 20.27
N GLU A 171 -23.14 -7.75 19.12
CA GLU A 171 -23.53 -6.32 19.06
C GLU A 171 -25.05 -6.10 18.88
N ILE A 172 -25.87 -7.16 18.87
CA ILE A 172 -27.33 -7.08 18.77
C ILE A 172 -28.02 -8.01 19.79
N ALA A 173 -27.58 -7.97 21.05
CA ALA A 173 -28.28 -8.61 22.17
C ALA A 173 -28.39 -7.64 23.35
#